data_AF-A0A0B1TEF1-F1
#
_entry.id   AF-A0A0B1TEF1-F1
#
_cell.length_a   1.000
_cell.length_b   1.000
_cell.length_c   1.000
_cell.angle_alpha   90.00
_cell.angle_beta   90.00
_cell.angle_gamma   90.00
#
_symmetry.space_group_name_H-M   'P 1'
#
loop_
_entity.id
_entity.type
_entity.pdbx_description
1 polymer ?
#
loop_
_entity_poly.entity_id
_entity_poly.type
_entity_poly.pdbx_seq_one_letter_code
_entity_poly.pdbx_strand_id
1 'polypeptide(L)'
;MDEGRIVLIGNESDVLHCGYSHAISDAGKRYPSAVHYTHSMILSQLGVDENVILELLCTSACDVPLKARQLLLENMPAGHDMNSLASYLQSSKQAYSMQGLRLRVEQDKLFERALMNTKDALLIVCDPRDKELGIGMDENQFLDWMAREKADSQMVEFWMKNEAAKPPALGGNQMGFFLMWLRFEVREKRKAAMLNRQPLEIEGLSTDNDDNPIKIKVNDQIISLQGIFRPLSNYYPLPFEMKGERYRSVEHYAYEKLFIALKLDDKCIEKIQTTVLPADVAVMARRYFKKQEIPEATIEAKMAKMDRWRQSAMKHKIAQNEYLQQLLLSTGDALLIDCCDGDPMWTCASSEREMQRLLTKPYVGPADLIKWMRNKDDKTPKTLAHLVGNKTGLLLMELRISHFNTASLSSIVSPNVICFTAESVFHPLYPAEIRVVEGQPLFASPAHFVASQAVKYLGFNTEDSEYVMETESSLEDPLFILAKEKKDADLMNIASWVKIPPRLITVDDTRINGIVEELLKSNGRNLNELRSLPSEDMRAIFMKLSGMLRLTLNEVDTYYNDMQTLSVEVNRMQVIRRGLEDTHERERRPERAAAGHFEEQR
;
A
#
# COMPACT_ATOMS: atom_id res chain seq x y z
N MET A 1 -12.23 -2.98 -16.33
CA MET A 1 -12.86 -3.86 -15.34
C MET A 1 -13.68 -4.85 -16.15
N ASP A 2 -13.22 -6.10 -16.24
CA ASP A 2 -13.93 -7.16 -16.97
C ASP A 2 -14.92 -7.81 -15.99
N GLU A 3 -16.05 -7.15 -15.76
CA GLU A 3 -17.13 -7.67 -14.91
C GLU A 3 -17.85 -8.81 -15.65
N GLY A 4 -17.96 -10.01 -15.03
CA GLY A 4 -18.84 -11.09 -15.52
C GLY A 4 -18.20 -12.42 -15.93
N ARG A 5 -16.96 -12.75 -15.53
CA ARG A 5 -16.40 -14.10 -15.83
C ARG A 5 -16.68 -15.09 -14.69
N ILE A 6 -17.29 -16.23 -15.02
CA ILE A 6 -17.28 -17.44 -14.19
C ILE A 6 -16.04 -18.25 -14.56
N VAL A 7 -15.34 -18.78 -13.56
CA VAL A 7 -14.32 -19.83 -13.72
C VAL A 7 -14.87 -21.10 -13.09
N LEU A 8 -14.98 -22.15 -13.91
CA LEU A 8 -15.33 -23.48 -13.46
C LEU A 8 -14.08 -24.17 -12.95
N ILE A 9 -14.20 -24.78 -11.78
CA ILE A 9 -13.17 -25.61 -11.15
C ILE A 9 -13.70 -27.03 -11.22
N GLY A 10 -12.91 -27.92 -11.78
CA GLY A 10 -13.28 -29.32 -11.92
C GLY A 10 -13.22 -30.08 -10.59
N ASN A 11 -13.06 -31.39 -10.70
CA ASN A 11 -12.96 -32.31 -9.58
C ASN A 11 -11.53 -32.33 -8.97
N GLU A 12 -11.16 -33.39 -8.25
CA GLU A 12 -9.85 -33.62 -7.64
C GLU A 12 -8.65 -33.58 -8.59
N SER A 13 -8.87 -33.58 -9.91
CA SER A 13 -7.80 -33.37 -10.90
C SER A 13 -7.48 -31.90 -11.14
N ASP A 14 -8.37 -30.97 -10.78
CA ASP A 14 -8.15 -29.53 -10.90
C ASP A 14 -7.24 -29.04 -9.78
N VAL A 15 -6.20 -28.26 -10.12
CA VAL A 15 -5.27 -27.70 -9.14
C VAL A 15 -6.01 -26.95 -8.03
N LEU A 16 -7.08 -26.21 -8.32
CA LEU A 16 -7.79 -25.44 -7.32
C LEU A 16 -8.68 -26.28 -6.41
N HIS A 17 -8.90 -27.56 -6.71
CA HIS A 17 -9.73 -28.46 -5.91
C HIS A 17 -9.02 -28.92 -4.61
N CYS A 18 -9.76 -29.10 -3.51
CA CYS A 18 -9.17 -29.45 -2.20
C CYS A 18 -8.67 -30.90 -2.17
N GLY A 19 -9.23 -31.74 -3.04
CA GLY A 19 -8.81 -33.11 -3.29
C GLY A 19 -7.55 -33.24 -4.14
N TYR A 20 -7.07 -32.17 -4.79
CA TYR A 20 -5.89 -32.25 -5.65
C TYR A 20 -4.68 -32.78 -4.88
N SER A 21 -3.97 -33.72 -5.49
CA SER A 21 -2.85 -34.43 -4.87
C SER A 21 -1.62 -33.52 -4.76
N HIS A 22 -1.60 -32.74 -3.67
CA HIS A 22 -0.45 -31.96 -3.26
C HIS A 22 -0.30 -32.07 -1.74
N ALA A 23 0.81 -32.65 -1.30
CA ALA A 23 1.01 -32.88 0.12
C ALA A 23 1.23 -31.57 0.87
N ILE A 24 0.50 -31.37 1.97
CA ILE A 24 0.62 -30.22 2.87
C ILE A 24 1.12 -30.68 4.24
N SER A 25 1.85 -29.81 4.93
CA SER A 25 2.38 -30.07 6.27
C SER A 25 1.79 -29.11 7.30
N ASP A 26 1.42 -29.63 8.47
CA ASP A 26 0.94 -28.84 9.62
C ASP A 26 1.44 -29.47 10.93
N ALA A 27 1.97 -28.63 11.83
CA ALA A 27 2.52 -29.05 13.13
C ALA A 27 3.46 -30.28 13.08
N GLY A 28 4.27 -30.41 12.02
CA GLY A 28 5.19 -31.54 11.81
C GLY A 28 4.56 -32.82 11.24
N LYS A 29 3.25 -32.85 11.01
CA LYS A 29 2.54 -33.94 10.31
C LYS A 29 2.33 -33.59 8.84
N ARG A 30 2.31 -34.62 7.98
CA ARG A 30 2.14 -34.48 6.53
C ARG A 30 0.85 -35.14 6.07
N TYR A 31 0.07 -34.42 5.27
CA TYR A 31 -1.22 -34.85 4.73
C TYR A 31 -1.14 -34.88 3.20
N PRO A 32 -1.66 -35.92 2.52
CA PRO A 32 -1.55 -36.04 1.06
C PRO A 32 -2.26 -34.94 0.25
N SER A 33 -3.31 -34.32 0.80
CA SER A 33 -3.98 -33.16 0.22
C SER A 33 -4.80 -32.41 1.27
N ALA A 34 -5.40 -31.27 0.89
CA ALA A 34 -6.22 -30.46 1.79
C ALA A 34 -7.45 -31.23 2.31
N VAL A 35 -8.08 -32.08 1.49
CA VAL A 35 -9.22 -32.91 1.96
C VAL A 35 -8.81 -33.94 3.01
N HIS A 36 -7.59 -34.51 2.90
CA HIS A 36 -7.06 -35.41 3.93
C HIS A 36 -6.87 -34.67 5.24
N TYR A 37 -6.26 -33.48 5.21
CA TYR A 37 -6.12 -32.63 6.37
C TYR A 37 -7.47 -32.34 7.02
N THR A 38 -8.46 -31.90 6.24
CA THR A 38 -9.80 -31.58 6.75
C THR A 38 -10.40 -32.73 7.53
N HIS A 39 -10.44 -33.93 6.95
CA HIS A 39 -11.07 -35.08 7.58
C HIS A 39 -10.23 -35.67 8.71
N SER A 40 -8.90 -35.64 8.63
CA SER A 40 -8.03 -36.00 9.75
C SER A 40 -8.26 -35.10 10.96
N MET A 41 -8.38 -33.78 10.77
CA MET A 41 -8.63 -32.84 11.87
C MET A 41 -9.99 -33.09 12.52
N ILE A 42 -11.04 -33.36 11.75
CA ILE A 42 -12.36 -33.70 12.28
C ILE A 42 -12.30 -34.96 13.14
N LEU A 43 -11.69 -36.03 12.63
CA LEU A 43 -11.59 -37.30 13.35
C LEU A 43 -10.75 -37.16 14.62
N SER A 44 -9.63 -36.44 14.56
CA SER A 44 -8.79 -36.18 15.73
C SER A 44 -9.55 -35.41 16.83
N GLN A 45 -10.35 -34.40 16.46
CA GLN A 45 -11.14 -33.63 17.44
C GLN A 45 -12.27 -34.44 18.07
N LEU A 46 -12.78 -35.44 17.35
CA LEU A 46 -13.77 -36.39 17.88
C LEU A 46 -13.13 -37.52 18.70
N GLY A 47 -11.81 -37.49 18.89
CA GLY A 47 -11.09 -38.46 19.73
C GLY A 47 -10.83 -39.81 19.05
N VAL A 48 -10.89 -39.89 17.72
CA VAL A 48 -10.54 -41.10 16.98
C VAL A 48 -9.02 -41.32 17.06
N ASP A 49 -8.61 -42.57 17.33
CA ASP A 49 -7.21 -42.94 17.53
C ASP A 49 -6.33 -42.60 16.32
N GLU A 50 -5.12 -42.12 16.58
CA GLU A 50 -4.22 -41.66 15.53
C GLU A 50 -3.82 -42.79 14.56
N ASN A 51 -3.70 -44.03 15.02
CA ASN A 51 -3.37 -45.16 14.16
C ASN A 51 -4.49 -45.45 13.14
N VAL A 52 -5.74 -45.20 13.53
CA VAL A 52 -6.92 -45.34 12.65
C VAL A 52 -6.94 -44.21 11.61
N ILE A 53 -6.53 -43.00 11.99
CA ILE A 53 -6.45 -41.86 11.06
C ILE A 53 -5.36 -42.07 9.99
N LEU A 54 -4.30 -42.84 10.28
CA LEU A 54 -3.30 -43.19 9.26
C LEU A 54 -3.89 -43.96 8.08
N GLU A 55 -4.95 -44.76 8.28
CA GLU A 55 -5.65 -45.42 7.18
C GLU A 55 -6.30 -44.41 6.21
N LEU A 56 -6.81 -43.30 6.75
CA LEU A 56 -7.39 -42.23 5.95
C LEU A 56 -6.33 -41.59 5.04
N LEU A 57 -5.10 -41.42 5.53
CA LEU A 57 -4.00 -40.82 4.77
C LEU A 57 -3.51 -41.70 3.60
N CYS A 58 -3.85 -42.99 3.61
CA CYS A 58 -3.55 -43.92 2.52
C CYS A 58 -4.68 -44.03 1.49
N THR A 59 -5.79 -43.31 1.69
CA THR A 59 -6.98 -43.38 0.83
C THR A 59 -6.85 -42.43 -0.36
N SER A 60 -7.47 -42.75 -1.50
CA SER A 60 -7.55 -41.80 -2.61
C SER A 60 -8.36 -40.56 -2.20
N ALA A 61 -7.96 -39.37 -2.63
CA ALA A 61 -8.60 -38.11 -2.21
C ALA A 61 -10.12 -38.07 -2.49
N CYS A 62 -10.58 -38.75 -3.55
CA CYS A 62 -12.00 -38.88 -3.87
C CYS A 62 -12.80 -39.69 -2.84
N ASP A 63 -12.17 -40.66 -2.19
CA ASP A 63 -12.81 -41.60 -1.27
C ASP A 63 -12.62 -41.20 0.20
N VAL A 64 -11.80 -40.19 0.47
CA VAL A 64 -11.54 -39.66 1.83
C VAL A 64 -12.82 -39.33 2.59
N PRO A 65 -13.82 -38.62 2.02
CA PRO A 65 -15.04 -38.32 2.77
C PRO A 65 -15.83 -39.59 3.17
N LEU A 66 -15.85 -40.60 2.30
CA LEU A 66 -16.53 -41.87 2.56
C LEU A 66 -15.80 -42.68 3.63
N LYS A 67 -14.47 -42.83 3.50
CA LYS A 67 -13.65 -43.53 4.49
C LYS A 67 -13.68 -42.82 5.85
N ALA A 68 -13.62 -41.49 5.89
CA ALA A 68 -13.73 -40.73 7.13
C ALA A 68 -15.07 -40.98 7.84
N ARG A 69 -16.17 -41.03 7.08
CA ARG A 69 -17.49 -41.37 7.63
C ARG A 69 -17.53 -42.80 8.17
N GLN A 70 -16.93 -43.76 7.47
CA GLN A 70 -16.83 -45.14 7.94
C GLN A 70 -16.04 -45.21 9.26
N LEU A 71 -14.86 -44.60 9.31
CA LEU A 71 -14.01 -44.58 10.50
C LEU A 71 -14.71 -43.94 11.70
N LEU A 72 -15.48 -42.86 11.47
CA LEU A 72 -16.26 -42.22 12.51
C LEU A 72 -17.39 -43.13 13.04
N LEU A 73 -18.08 -43.87 12.16
CA LEU A 73 -19.12 -44.81 12.57
C LEU A 73 -18.56 -45.96 13.42
N GLU A 74 -17.37 -46.45 13.07
CA GLU A 74 -16.67 -47.51 13.81
C GLU A 74 -16.12 -47.01 15.17
N ASN A 75 -15.89 -45.71 15.32
CA ASN A 75 -15.28 -45.07 16.49
C ASN A 75 -16.17 -43.96 17.08
N MET A 76 -17.49 -44.18 17.08
CA MET A 76 -18.47 -43.16 17.47
C MET A 76 -18.28 -42.74 18.94
N PRO A 77 -18.19 -41.43 19.25
CA PRO A 77 -18.10 -40.96 20.62
C PRO A 77 -19.30 -41.41 21.47
N ALA A 78 -19.06 -41.76 22.73
CA ALA A 78 -20.11 -42.24 23.62
C ALA A 78 -21.23 -41.19 23.78
N GLY A 79 -22.48 -41.62 23.63
CA GLY A 79 -23.66 -40.75 23.75
C GLY A 79 -23.97 -39.91 22.51
N HIS A 80 -23.20 -40.05 21.42
CA HIS A 80 -23.43 -39.36 20.16
C HIS A 80 -23.85 -40.33 19.05
N ASP A 81 -24.66 -39.84 18.12
CA ASP A 81 -24.95 -40.45 16.82
C ASP A 81 -24.67 -39.46 15.67
N MET A 82 -24.79 -39.94 14.43
CA MET A 82 -24.57 -39.09 13.24
C MET A 82 -25.49 -37.87 13.17
N ASN A 83 -26.70 -37.95 13.74
CA ASN A 83 -27.65 -36.84 13.73
C ASN A 83 -27.26 -35.77 14.75
N SER A 84 -26.87 -36.19 15.96
CA SER A 84 -26.40 -35.32 17.03
C SER A 84 -25.12 -34.57 16.64
N LEU A 85 -24.27 -35.17 15.80
CA LEU A 85 -23.03 -34.58 15.31
C LEU A 85 -23.19 -33.82 13.99
N ALA A 86 -24.35 -33.86 13.33
CA ALA A 86 -24.53 -33.32 11.97
C ALA A 86 -24.10 -31.84 11.86
N SER A 87 -24.55 -30.99 12.79
CA SER A 87 -24.20 -29.56 12.80
C SER A 87 -22.72 -29.31 13.07
N TYR A 88 -22.09 -30.13 13.93
CA TYR A 88 -20.66 -30.05 14.21
C TYR A 88 -19.85 -30.46 12.99
N LEU A 89 -20.18 -31.61 12.39
CA LEU A 89 -19.49 -32.13 11.20
C LEU A 89 -19.56 -31.14 10.04
N GLN A 90 -20.72 -30.51 9.82
CA GLN A 90 -20.89 -29.49 8.79
C GLN A 90 -19.98 -28.27 9.06
N SER A 91 -20.01 -27.74 10.28
CA SER A 91 -19.24 -26.54 10.65
C SER A 91 -17.73 -26.81 10.62
N SER A 92 -17.30 -27.95 11.16
CA SER A 92 -15.89 -28.36 11.18
C SER A 92 -15.36 -28.68 9.78
N LYS A 93 -16.18 -29.29 8.89
CA LYS A 93 -15.81 -29.50 7.49
C LYS A 93 -15.51 -28.18 6.79
N GLN A 94 -16.32 -27.15 7.00
CA GLN A 94 -16.08 -25.81 6.44
C GLN A 94 -14.80 -25.18 7.01
N ALA A 95 -14.67 -25.14 8.33
CA ALA A 95 -13.52 -24.53 9.01
C ALA A 95 -12.18 -25.18 8.62
N TYR A 96 -12.09 -26.52 8.70
CA TYR A 96 -10.86 -27.23 8.38
C TYR A 96 -10.59 -27.33 6.87
N SER A 97 -11.60 -27.19 6.01
CA SER A 97 -11.38 -27.03 4.55
C SER A 97 -10.71 -25.70 4.26
N MET A 98 -11.20 -24.60 4.84
CA MET A 98 -10.56 -23.29 4.71
C MET A 98 -9.12 -23.31 5.23
N GLN A 99 -8.89 -23.92 6.41
CA GLN A 99 -7.55 -24.01 6.99
C GLN A 99 -6.60 -24.88 6.15
N GLY A 100 -7.08 -26.01 5.62
CA GLY A 100 -6.30 -26.85 4.70
C GLY A 100 -5.92 -26.10 3.41
N LEU A 101 -6.82 -25.29 2.86
CA LEU A 101 -6.55 -24.45 1.69
C LEU A 101 -5.57 -23.31 2.00
N ARG A 102 -5.63 -22.71 3.20
CA ARG A 102 -4.64 -21.72 3.66
C ARG A 102 -3.24 -22.32 3.74
N LEU A 103 -3.09 -23.49 4.37
CA LEU A 103 -1.81 -24.19 4.39
C LEU A 103 -1.31 -24.49 2.99
N ARG A 104 -2.22 -24.89 2.10
CA ARG A 104 -1.88 -25.18 0.70
C ARG A 104 -1.40 -23.96 -0.05
N VAL A 105 -2.04 -22.80 0.07
CA VAL A 105 -1.60 -21.60 -0.67
C VAL A 105 -0.21 -21.13 -0.25
N GLU A 106 0.18 -21.39 0.99
CA GLU A 106 1.53 -21.07 1.49
C GLU A 106 2.60 -22.05 1.01
N GLN A 107 2.23 -23.31 0.74
CA GLN A 107 3.16 -24.40 0.43
C GLN A 107 3.21 -24.77 -1.06
N ASP A 108 2.14 -24.49 -1.82
CA ASP A 108 1.98 -24.84 -3.24
C ASP A 108 1.94 -23.58 -4.12
N LYS A 109 3.11 -23.22 -4.69
CA LYS A 109 3.23 -22.07 -5.60
C LYS A 109 2.39 -22.22 -6.88
N LEU A 110 2.10 -23.44 -7.31
CA LEU A 110 1.30 -23.69 -8.52
C LEU A 110 -0.16 -23.36 -8.22
N PHE A 111 -0.66 -23.81 -7.07
CA PHE A 111 -1.99 -23.44 -6.56
C PHE A 111 -2.13 -21.93 -6.35
N GLU A 112 -1.17 -21.28 -5.68
CA GLU A 112 -1.20 -19.82 -5.45
C GLU A 112 -1.28 -19.06 -6.78
N ARG A 113 -0.45 -19.43 -7.76
CA ARG A 113 -0.45 -18.81 -9.08
C ARG A 113 -1.77 -19.05 -9.81
N ALA A 114 -2.27 -20.27 -9.81
CA ALA A 114 -3.55 -20.61 -10.45
C ALA A 114 -4.69 -19.79 -9.83
N LEU A 115 -4.72 -19.67 -8.50
CA LEU A 115 -5.74 -18.91 -7.77
C LEU A 115 -5.69 -17.43 -8.13
N MET A 116 -4.51 -16.82 -8.15
CA MET A 116 -4.37 -15.40 -8.50
C MET A 116 -4.70 -15.11 -9.97
N ASN A 117 -4.48 -16.06 -10.87
CA ASN A 117 -4.81 -15.91 -12.30
C ASN A 117 -6.33 -15.84 -12.56
N THR A 118 -7.16 -16.24 -11.60
CA THR A 118 -8.62 -16.12 -11.69
C THR A 118 -9.12 -14.68 -11.53
N LYS A 119 -8.25 -13.73 -11.12
CA LYS A 119 -8.57 -12.29 -10.99
C LYS A 119 -9.82 -12.04 -10.14
N ASP A 120 -10.83 -11.36 -10.67
CA ASP A 120 -12.08 -11.05 -9.97
C ASP A 120 -13.24 -11.96 -10.40
N ALA A 121 -12.95 -13.11 -11.04
CA ALA A 121 -13.96 -14.05 -11.49
C ALA A 121 -14.69 -14.73 -10.33
N LEU A 122 -15.97 -15.08 -10.55
CA LEU A 122 -16.76 -15.95 -9.70
C LEU A 122 -16.25 -17.39 -9.86
N LEU A 123 -15.90 -18.05 -8.76
CA LEU A 123 -15.37 -19.41 -8.78
C LEU A 123 -16.49 -20.42 -8.46
N ILE A 124 -16.72 -21.36 -9.36
CA ILE A 124 -17.75 -22.41 -9.22
C ILE A 124 -17.07 -23.78 -9.21
N VAL A 125 -17.21 -24.54 -8.12
CA VAL A 125 -16.64 -25.87 -7.95
C VAL A 125 -17.62 -26.94 -8.41
N CYS A 126 -17.33 -27.52 -9.57
CA CYS A 126 -18.15 -28.52 -10.26
C CYS A 126 -17.79 -29.94 -9.81
N ASP A 127 -18.07 -30.24 -8.54
CA ASP A 127 -17.99 -31.61 -8.00
C ASP A 127 -19.39 -32.24 -7.90
N PRO A 128 -19.71 -33.28 -8.71
CA PRO A 128 -21.00 -33.95 -8.66
C PRO A 128 -21.24 -34.74 -7.36
N ARG A 129 -20.21 -35.03 -6.57
CA ARG A 129 -20.31 -35.81 -5.33
C ARG A 129 -20.52 -34.94 -4.09
N ASP A 130 -20.24 -33.64 -4.17
CA ASP A 130 -20.35 -32.71 -3.05
C ASP A 130 -21.23 -31.50 -3.42
N LYS A 131 -22.47 -31.50 -2.88
CA LYS A 131 -23.43 -30.40 -3.03
C LYS A 131 -23.26 -29.28 -2.01
N GLU A 132 -22.37 -29.44 -1.03
CA GLU A 132 -22.12 -28.48 0.04
C GLU A 132 -20.90 -27.61 -0.30
N LEU A 133 -19.74 -28.26 -0.49
CA LEU A 133 -18.50 -27.59 -0.89
C LEU A 133 -18.53 -27.23 -2.38
N GLY A 134 -19.05 -28.12 -3.22
CA GLY A 134 -19.29 -27.89 -4.63
C GLY A 134 -20.75 -27.54 -4.92
N ILE A 135 -21.09 -27.50 -6.21
CA ILE A 135 -22.47 -27.29 -6.68
C ILE A 135 -23.25 -28.60 -6.85
N GLY A 136 -22.65 -29.77 -6.67
CA GLY A 136 -23.31 -31.05 -6.88
C GLY A 136 -23.57 -31.39 -8.36
N MET A 137 -22.83 -30.76 -9.29
CA MET A 137 -22.86 -31.03 -10.73
C MET A 137 -21.44 -31.06 -11.27
N ASP A 138 -21.19 -31.83 -12.34
CA ASP A 138 -19.99 -31.68 -13.15
C ASP A 138 -20.08 -30.45 -14.09
N GLU A 139 -18.97 -30.10 -14.74
CA GLU A 139 -18.88 -28.91 -15.61
C GLU A 139 -19.91 -28.94 -16.75
N ASN A 140 -20.12 -30.09 -17.39
CA ASN A 140 -21.05 -30.22 -18.51
C ASN A 140 -22.50 -30.10 -18.04
N GLN A 141 -22.83 -30.77 -16.94
CA GLN A 141 -24.15 -30.69 -16.30
C GLN A 141 -24.49 -29.26 -15.88
N PHE A 142 -23.52 -28.52 -15.34
CA PHE A 142 -23.72 -27.13 -14.93
C PHE A 142 -23.95 -26.21 -16.14
N LEU A 143 -23.17 -26.37 -17.21
CA LEU A 143 -23.35 -25.59 -18.44
C LEU A 143 -24.73 -25.87 -19.09
N ASP A 144 -25.13 -27.14 -19.18
CA ASP A 144 -26.44 -27.54 -19.69
C ASP A 144 -27.58 -27.05 -18.80
N TRP A 145 -27.38 -27.02 -17.48
CA TRP A 145 -28.33 -26.47 -16.53
C TRP A 145 -28.48 -24.95 -16.70
N MET A 146 -27.38 -24.20 -16.78
CA MET A 146 -27.43 -22.75 -17.02
C MET A 146 -28.11 -22.41 -18.36
N ALA A 147 -27.85 -23.19 -19.41
CA ALA A 147 -28.49 -23.00 -20.71
C ALA A 147 -30.01 -23.22 -20.63
N ARG A 148 -30.47 -24.24 -19.89
CA ARG A 148 -31.89 -24.51 -19.68
C ARG A 148 -32.59 -23.43 -18.86
N GLU A 149 -31.95 -22.97 -17.79
CA GLU A 149 -32.46 -21.92 -16.91
C GLU A 149 -32.28 -20.50 -17.50
N LYS A 150 -31.59 -20.39 -18.66
CA LYS A 150 -31.16 -19.11 -19.27
C LYS A 150 -30.44 -18.22 -18.27
N ALA A 151 -29.63 -18.83 -17.39
CA ALA A 151 -28.89 -18.15 -16.35
C ALA A 151 -27.59 -17.56 -16.91
N ASP A 152 -27.30 -16.31 -16.54
CA ASP A 152 -26.02 -15.68 -16.78
C ASP A 152 -25.17 -15.63 -15.50
N SER A 153 -23.94 -15.08 -15.60
CA SER A 153 -23.03 -15.00 -14.46
C SER A 153 -23.56 -14.17 -13.30
N GLN A 154 -24.37 -13.14 -13.58
CA GLN A 154 -24.93 -12.26 -12.55
C GLN A 154 -26.07 -12.96 -11.80
N MET A 155 -26.90 -13.72 -12.52
CA MET A 155 -27.95 -14.54 -11.91
C MET A 155 -27.36 -15.61 -10.99
N VAL A 156 -26.30 -16.30 -11.44
CA VAL A 156 -25.61 -17.28 -10.60
C VAL A 156 -25.00 -16.60 -9.37
N GLU A 157 -24.33 -15.46 -9.53
CA GLU A 157 -23.79 -14.70 -8.39
C GLU A 157 -24.88 -14.29 -7.40
N PHE A 158 -26.03 -13.83 -7.90
CA PHE A 158 -27.18 -13.46 -7.09
C PHE A 158 -27.70 -14.64 -6.28
N TRP A 159 -27.89 -15.81 -6.91
CA TRP A 159 -28.35 -17.02 -6.22
C TRP A 159 -27.37 -17.52 -5.17
N MET A 160 -26.07 -17.42 -5.44
CA MET A 160 -25.03 -17.81 -4.48
C MET A 160 -25.00 -16.92 -3.23
N LYS A 161 -25.50 -15.68 -3.31
CA LYS A 161 -25.65 -14.77 -2.15
C LYS A 161 -27.01 -14.89 -1.46
N ASN A 162 -28.02 -15.45 -2.12
CA ASN A 162 -29.41 -15.44 -1.67
C ASN A 162 -29.99 -16.85 -1.61
N GLU A 163 -29.83 -17.51 -0.47
CA GLU A 163 -30.27 -18.90 -0.26
C GLU A 163 -31.77 -19.10 -0.55
N ALA A 164 -32.61 -18.13 -0.21
CA ALA A 164 -34.05 -18.21 -0.41
C ALA A 164 -34.48 -18.17 -1.89
N ALA A 165 -33.67 -17.57 -2.76
CA ALA A 165 -33.94 -17.46 -4.19
C ALA A 165 -33.15 -18.48 -5.03
N LYS A 166 -32.29 -19.28 -4.39
CA LYS A 166 -31.40 -20.22 -5.06
C LYS A 166 -32.19 -21.43 -5.58
N PRO A 167 -32.03 -21.80 -6.87
CA PRO A 167 -32.64 -23.02 -7.40
C PRO A 167 -32.19 -24.27 -6.63
N PRO A 168 -33.09 -25.22 -6.29
CA PRO A 168 -32.73 -26.40 -5.50
C PRO A 168 -31.68 -27.32 -6.15
N ALA A 169 -31.54 -27.25 -7.48
CA ALA A 169 -30.54 -28.00 -8.21
C ALA A 169 -29.11 -27.46 -7.98
N LEU A 170 -28.97 -26.18 -7.62
CA LEU A 170 -27.69 -25.52 -7.44
C LEU A 170 -27.20 -25.66 -5.99
N GLY A 171 -26.10 -26.40 -5.81
CA GLY A 171 -25.49 -26.63 -4.50
C GLY A 171 -24.90 -25.38 -3.83
N GLY A 172 -24.21 -25.59 -2.70
CA GLY A 172 -23.72 -24.52 -1.82
C GLY A 172 -22.48 -23.78 -2.31
N ASN A 173 -21.62 -24.44 -3.11
CA ASN A 173 -20.38 -23.86 -3.64
C ASN A 173 -19.47 -23.21 -2.57
N GLN A 174 -19.50 -23.73 -1.33
CA GLN A 174 -18.72 -23.14 -0.22
C GLN A 174 -17.22 -23.11 -0.51
N MET A 175 -16.71 -24.10 -1.23
CA MET A 175 -15.31 -24.13 -1.61
C MET A 175 -14.96 -23.02 -2.62
N GLY A 176 -15.83 -22.72 -3.57
CA GLY A 176 -15.66 -21.58 -4.47
C GLY A 176 -15.53 -20.27 -3.69
N PHE A 177 -16.37 -20.08 -2.66
CA PHE A 177 -16.26 -18.96 -1.73
C PHE A 177 -14.95 -18.94 -0.94
N PHE A 178 -14.51 -20.10 -0.44
CA PHE A 178 -13.25 -20.18 0.28
C PHE A 178 -12.06 -19.77 -0.58
N LEU A 179 -12.03 -20.22 -1.83
CA LEU A 179 -10.99 -19.83 -2.79
C LEU A 179 -11.02 -18.33 -3.08
N MET A 180 -12.20 -17.74 -3.27
CA MET A 180 -12.34 -16.29 -3.48
C MET A 180 -11.88 -15.48 -2.26
N TRP A 181 -12.21 -15.94 -1.05
CA TRP A 181 -11.75 -15.33 0.18
C TRP A 181 -10.23 -15.46 0.34
N LEU A 182 -9.69 -16.64 0.08
CA LEU A 182 -8.24 -16.88 0.13
C LEU A 182 -7.47 -16.04 -0.89
N ARG A 183 -8.03 -15.87 -2.09
CA ARG A 183 -7.51 -14.97 -3.13
C ARG A 183 -7.47 -13.52 -2.63
N PHE A 184 -8.51 -13.07 -1.94
CA PHE A 184 -8.53 -11.75 -1.30
C PHE A 184 -7.46 -11.65 -0.20
N GLU A 185 -7.38 -12.62 0.69
CA GLU A 185 -6.42 -12.67 1.79
C GLU A 185 -4.97 -12.59 1.30
N VAL A 186 -4.61 -13.37 0.26
CA VAL A 186 -3.29 -13.33 -0.38
C VAL A 186 -3.01 -11.97 -1.02
N ARG A 187 -4.00 -11.37 -1.68
CA ARG A 187 -3.88 -10.04 -2.30
C ARG A 187 -3.60 -8.97 -1.24
N GLU A 188 -4.34 -8.99 -0.14
CA GLU A 188 -4.15 -8.02 0.95
C GLU A 188 -2.83 -8.26 1.68
N LYS A 189 -2.42 -9.51 1.94
CA LYS A 189 -1.10 -9.83 2.51
C LYS A 189 0.04 -9.31 1.62
N ARG A 190 -0.08 -9.42 0.29
CA ARG A 190 0.88 -8.84 -0.66
C ARG A 190 0.90 -7.32 -0.63
N LYS A 191 -0.26 -6.66 -0.60
CA LYS A 191 -0.35 -5.20 -0.47
C LYS A 191 0.25 -4.70 0.85
N ALA A 192 -0.10 -5.33 1.97
CA ALA A 192 0.45 -5.02 3.27
C ALA A 192 1.97 -5.23 3.31
N ALA A 193 2.48 -6.29 2.69
CA ALA A 193 3.92 -6.52 2.56
C ALA A 193 4.62 -5.43 1.71
N MET A 194 3.96 -4.88 0.68
CA MET A 194 4.49 -3.73 -0.08
C MET A 194 4.51 -2.45 0.76
N LEU A 195 3.48 -2.22 1.59
CA LEU A 195 3.40 -1.06 2.48
C LEU A 195 4.37 -1.15 3.67
N ASN A 196 4.70 -2.36 4.12
CA ASN A 196 5.56 -2.63 5.28
C ASN A 196 6.98 -3.11 4.89
N ARG A 197 7.44 -2.90 3.64
CA ARG A 197 8.82 -3.26 3.29
C ARG A 197 9.79 -2.45 4.13
N GLN A 198 10.61 -3.14 4.91
CA GLN A 198 11.70 -2.50 5.63
C GLN A 198 12.64 -1.81 4.63
N PRO A 199 13.12 -0.60 4.93
CA PRO A 199 14.07 0.10 4.08
C PRO A 199 15.30 -0.76 3.80
N LEU A 200 15.71 -0.79 2.55
CA LEU A 200 16.94 -1.43 2.10
C LEU A 200 18.12 -0.48 2.32
N GLU A 201 19.24 -0.98 2.85
CA GLU A 201 20.49 -0.24 2.89
C GLU A 201 21.27 -0.45 1.59
N ILE A 202 21.64 0.65 0.92
CA ILE A 202 22.32 0.67 -0.38
C ILE A 202 23.48 1.66 -0.33
N GLU A 203 24.51 1.45 -1.15
CA GLU A 203 25.61 2.40 -1.31
C GLU A 203 25.17 3.68 -2.03
N GLY A 204 25.47 4.82 -1.41
CA GLY A 204 25.32 6.16 -1.97
C GLY A 204 26.35 6.51 -3.04
N LEU A 205 26.31 7.77 -3.47
CA LEU A 205 27.25 8.44 -4.36
C LEU A 205 28.57 8.83 -3.70
N SER A 206 28.54 9.32 -2.46
CA SER A 206 29.69 9.90 -1.77
C SER A 206 30.42 8.86 -0.93
N THR A 207 31.74 9.05 -0.73
CA THR A 207 32.52 8.31 0.26
C THR A 207 32.72 9.13 1.54
N ASP A 208 32.88 8.46 2.67
CA ASP A 208 33.21 9.07 3.95
C ASP A 208 34.72 9.43 4.04
N ASN A 209 35.17 9.87 5.21
CA ASN A 209 36.57 10.26 5.43
C ASN A 209 37.55 9.08 5.32
N ASP A 210 37.05 7.84 5.44
CA ASP A 210 37.82 6.60 5.37
C ASP A 210 37.66 5.92 3.99
N ASP A 211 37.14 6.66 3.00
CA ASP A 211 36.88 6.24 1.62
C ASP A 211 35.83 5.11 1.48
N ASN A 212 34.99 4.89 2.50
CA ASN A 212 33.88 3.95 2.42
C ASN A 212 32.63 4.63 1.84
N PRO A 213 31.84 3.95 0.97
CA PRO A 213 30.59 4.51 0.47
C PRO A 213 29.61 4.83 1.60
N ILE A 214 29.04 6.03 1.60
CA ILE A 214 27.98 6.40 2.54
C ILE A 214 26.75 5.53 2.26
N LYS A 215 26.21 4.87 3.28
CA LYS A 215 25.00 4.05 3.12
C LYS A 215 23.73 4.90 3.14
N ILE A 216 22.85 4.67 2.18
CA ILE A 216 21.49 5.24 2.10
C ILE A 216 20.43 4.19 2.40
N LYS A 217 19.31 4.61 3.00
CA LYS A 217 18.13 3.78 3.24
C LYS A 217 17.05 4.14 2.23
N VAL A 218 16.49 3.14 1.55
CA VAL A 218 15.46 3.33 0.54
C VAL A 218 14.36 2.26 0.58
N ASN A 219 13.12 2.65 0.32
CA ASN A 219 11.96 1.76 0.19
C ASN A 219 11.31 1.87 -1.19
N ASP A 220 10.14 1.26 -1.38
CA ASP A 220 9.41 1.22 -2.65
C ASP A 220 8.62 2.51 -2.95
N GLN A 221 8.67 3.52 -2.09
CA GLN A 221 8.02 4.80 -2.35
C GLN A 221 8.90 5.67 -3.23
N ILE A 222 8.29 6.34 -4.20
CA ILE A 222 8.97 7.31 -5.07
C ILE A 222 8.40 8.69 -4.76
N ILE A 223 9.27 9.68 -4.58
CA ILE A 223 8.88 11.09 -4.46
C ILE A 223 9.64 11.90 -5.50
N SER A 224 8.90 12.59 -6.37
CA SER A 224 9.49 13.59 -7.25
C SER A 224 9.75 14.92 -6.52
N LEU A 225 10.84 15.61 -6.86
CA LEU A 225 11.16 16.96 -6.37
C LEU A 225 10.32 18.03 -7.08
N GLN A 226 9.01 17.82 -7.11
CA GLN A 226 8.02 18.73 -7.66
C GLN A 226 7.07 19.20 -6.55
N GLY A 227 6.20 20.17 -6.89
CA GLY A 227 5.24 20.74 -5.93
C GLY A 227 5.89 21.20 -4.63
N ILE A 228 5.45 20.64 -3.51
CA ILE A 228 5.97 20.99 -2.17
C ILE A 228 7.43 20.58 -1.95
N PHE A 229 7.93 19.57 -2.67
CA PHE A 229 9.32 19.08 -2.55
C PHE A 229 10.28 19.79 -3.50
N ARG A 230 9.76 20.64 -4.40
CA ARG A 230 10.55 21.45 -5.33
C ARG A 230 11.67 22.24 -4.66
N PRO A 231 11.51 22.81 -3.44
CA PRO A 231 12.59 23.51 -2.74
C PRO A 231 13.84 22.67 -2.49
N LEU A 232 13.77 21.34 -2.52
CA LEU A 232 14.92 20.45 -2.37
C LEU A 232 15.80 20.37 -3.63
N SER A 233 15.28 20.69 -4.83
CA SER A 233 16.04 20.62 -6.08
C SER A 233 17.20 21.64 -6.15
N ASN A 234 18.28 21.29 -6.86
CA ASN A 234 19.37 22.23 -7.19
C ASN A 234 18.86 23.47 -7.95
N TYR A 235 17.81 23.28 -8.74
CA TYR A 235 17.27 24.27 -9.67
C TYR A 235 16.20 25.17 -9.05
N TYR A 236 15.93 25.02 -7.75
CA TYR A 236 15.02 25.91 -7.04
C TYR A 236 15.75 27.17 -6.54
N PRO A 237 15.24 28.39 -6.82
CA PRO A 237 15.88 29.65 -6.45
C PRO A 237 15.64 29.99 -4.97
N LEU A 238 16.20 29.19 -4.06
CA LEU A 238 16.23 29.49 -2.63
C LEU A 238 17.62 29.99 -2.23
N PRO A 239 17.76 31.28 -1.86
CA PRO A 239 19.04 31.83 -1.50
C PRO A 239 19.62 31.18 -0.23
N PHE A 240 20.93 30.97 -0.21
CA PHE A 240 21.69 30.49 0.95
C PHE A 240 23.05 31.20 1.02
N GLU A 241 23.71 31.12 2.17
CA GLU A 241 25.01 31.77 2.38
C GLU A 241 26.15 30.75 2.35
N MET A 242 27.27 31.10 1.76
CA MET A 242 28.46 30.25 1.77
C MET A 242 29.71 31.13 1.82
N LYS A 243 30.53 30.94 2.87
CA LYS A 243 31.74 31.75 3.12
C LYS A 243 31.48 33.27 3.14
N GLY A 244 30.33 33.69 3.66
CA GLY A 244 29.95 35.10 3.78
C GLY A 244 29.33 35.73 2.52
N GLU A 245 29.21 34.96 1.43
CA GLU A 245 28.52 35.40 0.20
C GLU A 245 27.15 34.73 0.07
N ARG A 246 26.18 35.47 -0.44
CA ARG A 246 24.81 34.99 -0.64
C ARG A 246 24.59 34.57 -2.09
N TYR A 247 24.23 33.32 -2.29
CA TYR A 247 23.99 32.73 -3.62
C TYR A 247 22.50 32.46 -3.82
N ARG A 248 21.98 32.68 -5.04
CA ARG A 248 20.56 32.53 -5.36
C ARG A 248 20.07 31.08 -5.42
N SER A 249 20.92 30.16 -5.87
CA SER A 249 20.66 28.72 -5.92
C SER A 249 21.96 27.92 -5.99
N VAL A 250 21.84 26.59 -5.89
CA VAL A 250 22.99 25.67 -5.99
C VAL A 250 23.70 25.82 -7.33
N GLU A 251 22.95 25.96 -8.43
CA GLU A 251 23.53 26.16 -9.76
C GLU A 251 24.28 27.50 -9.89
N HIS A 252 23.80 28.58 -9.27
CA HIS A 252 24.51 29.86 -9.31
C HIS A 252 25.88 29.75 -8.64
N TYR A 253 25.95 29.10 -7.47
CA TYR A 253 27.22 28.84 -6.80
C TYR A 253 28.17 27.98 -7.66
N ALA A 254 27.66 26.86 -8.19
CA ALA A 254 28.49 25.92 -8.94
C ALA A 254 29.09 26.55 -10.20
N TYR A 255 28.28 27.28 -10.96
CA TYR A 255 28.73 27.96 -12.17
C TYR A 255 29.62 29.17 -11.90
N GLU A 256 29.43 29.89 -10.80
CA GLU A 256 30.39 30.92 -10.39
C GLU A 256 31.78 30.31 -10.12
N LYS A 257 31.86 29.20 -9.37
CA LYS A 257 33.14 28.53 -9.14
C LYS A 257 33.76 27.98 -10.42
N LEU A 258 32.94 27.55 -11.38
CA LEU A 258 33.41 27.20 -12.72
C LEU A 258 34.01 28.40 -13.45
N PHE A 259 33.34 29.56 -13.43
CA PHE A 259 33.81 30.78 -14.10
C PHE A 259 35.12 31.30 -13.49
N ILE A 260 35.22 31.29 -12.16
CA ILE A 260 36.46 31.61 -11.45
C ILE A 260 37.58 30.62 -11.84
N ALA A 261 37.29 29.33 -11.91
CA ALA A 261 38.26 28.31 -12.30
C ALA A 261 38.72 28.42 -13.76
N LEU A 262 37.89 29.00 -14.63
CA LEU A 262 38.19 29.33 -16.02
C LEU A 262 38.83 30.71 -16.19
N LYS A 263 39.01 31.47 -15.10
CA LYS A 263 39.59 32.84 -15.09
C LYS A 263 38.81 33.82 -15.97
N LEU A 264 37.49 33.72 -15.97
CA LEU A 264 36.62 34.68 -16.64
C LEU A 264 36.51 35.99 -15.85
N ASP A 265 36.18 37.08 -16.55
CA ASP A 265 36.09 38.41 -15.95
C ASP A 265 34.84 38.59 -15.07
N ASP A 266 34.91 39.55 -14.15
CA ASP A 266 33.85 39.80 -13.16
C ASP A 266 32.50 40.13 -13.82
N LYS A 267 32.52 40.74 -15.02
CA LYS A 267 31.29 41.02 -15.79
C LYS A 267 30.57 39.75 -16.23
N CYS A 268 31.31 38.70 -16.59
CA CYS A 268 30.73 37.40 -16.92
C CYS A 268 30.13 36.72 -15.67
N ILE A 269 30.80 36.86 -14.52
CA ILE A 269 30.32 36.34 -13.23
C ILE A 269 29.03 37.03 -12.80
N GLU A 270 28.99 38.37 -12.85
CA GLU A 270 27.82 39.17 -12.51
C GLU A 270 26.58 38.77 -13.35
N LYS A 271 26.80 38.41 -14.62
CA LYS A 271 25.72 37.94 -15.51
C LYS A 271 25.15 36.58 -15.11
N ILE A 272 25.97 35.69 -14.59
CA ILE A 272 25.47 34.44 -14.00
C ILE A 272 24.68 34.74 -12.73
N GLN A 273 25.22 35.56 -11.84
CA GLN A 273 24.56 35.91 -10.57
C GLN A 273 23.21 36.60 -10.77
N THR A 274 23.05 37.37 -11.85
CA THR A 274 21.81 38.07 -12.20
C THR A 274 20.83 37.24 -13.03
N THR A 275 21.19 36.02 -13.43
CA THR A 275 20.27 35.12 -14.16
C THR A 275 19.09 34.73 -13.27
N VAL A 276 17.87 34.77 -13.83
CA VAL A 276 16.63 34.63 -13.03
C VAL A 276 16.34 33.18 -12.68
N LEU A 277 16.32 32.32 -13.70
CA LEU A 277 16.00 30.91 -13.55
C LEU A 277 17.30 30.11 -13.40
N PRO A 278 17.46 29.30 -12.34
CA PRO A 278 18.64 28.45 -12.17
C PRO A 278 18.93 27.52 -13.35
N ALA A 279 17.91 27.01 -14.03
CA ALA A 279 18.06 26.16 -15.21
C ALA A 279 18.74 26.88 -16.40
N ASP A 280 18.54 28.21 -16.51
CA ASP A 280 19.12 29.01 -17.59
C ASP A 280 20.60 29.33 -17.38
N VAL A 281 21.13 29.14 -16.16
CA VAL A 281 22.54 29.41 -15.84
C VAL A 281 23.47 28.60 -16.73
N ALA A 282 23.14 27.32 -16.98
CA ALA A 282 23.90 26.44 -17.86
C ALA A 282 23.85 26.91 -19.33
N VAL A 283 22.68 27.38 -19.77
CA VAL A 283 22.48 27.91 -21.14
C VAL A 283 23.31 29.18 -21.34
N MET A 284 23.27 30.08 -20.36
CA MET A 284 24.06 31.31 -20.36
C MET A 284 25.56 31.02 -20.34
N ALA A 285 26.00 30.09 -19.50
CA ALA A 285 27.40 29.67 -19.43
C ALA A 285 27.92 29.18 -20.78
N ARG A 286 27.18 28.29 -21.46
CA ARG A 286 27.53 27.80 -22.80
C ARG A 286 27.66 28.93 -23.83
N ARG A 287 26.78 29.93 -23.80
CA ARG A 287 26.87 31.10 -24.70
C ARG A 287 28.17 31.89 -24.46
N TYR A 288 28.57 32.07 -23.21
CA TYR A 288 29.82 32.77 -22.88
C TYR A 288 31.06 31.99 -23.27
N PHE A 289 31.08 30.68 -23.03
CA PHE A 289 32.19 29.82 -23.44
C PHE A 289 32.44 29.93 -24.94
N LYS A 290 31.35 29.94 -25.73
CA LYS A 290 31.41 30.10 -27.18
C LYS A 290 31.87 31.51 -27.59
N LYS A 291 31.37 32.56 -26.91
CA LYS A 291 31.73 33.95 -27.18
C LYS A 291 33.20 34.28 -26.86
N GLN A 292 33.73 33.68 -25.80
CA GLN A 292 35.12 33.87 -25.34
C GLN A 292 36.08 32.84 -25.96
N GLU A 293 35.61 32.02 -26.91
CA GLU A 293 36.40 31.02 -27.63
C GLU A 293 37.20 30.09 -26.69
N ILE A 294 36.60 29.72 -25.55
CA ILE A 294 37.27 28.86 -24.57
C ILE A 294 37.40 27.45 -25.16
N PRO A 295 38.60 26.85 -25.19
CA PRO A 295 38.78 25.49 -25.69
C PRO A 295 37.95 24.48 -24.90
N GLU A 296 37.27 23.58 -25.61
CA GLU A 296 36.36 22.58 -25.03
C GLU A 296 37.06 21.67 -24.02
N ALA A 297 38.29 21.25 -24.30
CA ALA A 297 39.13 20.46 -23.37
C ALA A 297 39.37 21.18 -22.03
N THR A 298 39.50 22.52 -22.04
CA THR A 298 39.66 23.31 -20.82
C THR A 298 38.36 23.35 -20.01
N ILE A 299 37.22 23.46 -20.69
CA ILE A 299 35.90 23.42 -20.08
C ILE A 299 35.70 22.06 -19.42
N GLU A 300 35.91 20.97 -20.14
CA GLU A 300 35.77 19.59 -19.64
C GLU A 300 36.64 19.34 -18.39
N ALA A 301 37.92 19.75 -18.42
CA ALA A 301 38.82 19.59 -17.30
C ALA A 301 38.36 20.32 -16.02
N LYS A 302 37.65 21.45 -16.15
CA LYS A 302 37.07 22.18 -15.01
C LYS A 302 35.69 21.67 -14.64
N MET A 303 34.89 21.23 -15.61
CA MET A 303 33.58 20.61 -15.41
C MET A 303 33.65 19.37 -14.53
N ALA A 304 34.78 18.64 -14.52
CA ALA A 304 35.01 17.53 -13.60
C ALA A 304 34.87 17.91 -12.10
N LYS A 305 34.96 19.20 -11.74
CA LYS A 305 34.78 19.69 -10.35
C LYS A 305 33.34 20.13 -10.05
N MET A 306 32.47 20.22 -11.05
CA MET A 306 31.08 20.68 -10.90
C MET A 306 30.31 19.86 -9.87
N ASP A 307 30.48 18.54 -9.89
CA ASP A 307 29.74 17.66 -8.98
C ASP A 307 30.04 18.00 -7.52
N ARG A 308 31.33 18.18 -7.20
CA ARG A 308 31.77 18.56 -5.86
C ARG A 308 31.24 19.94 -5.43
N TRP A 309 31.17 20.90 -6.35
CA TRP A 309 30.62 22.23 -6.05
C TRP A 309 29.12 22.17 -5.78
N ARG A 310 28.35 21.43 -6.59
CA ARG A 310 26.91 21.21 -6.37
C ARG A 310 26.65 20.49 -5.05
N GLN A 311 27.38 19.43 -4.75
CA GLN A 311 27.27 18.70 -3.48
C GLN A 311 27.52 19.62 -2.28
N SER A 312 28.59 20.41 -2.33
CA SER A 312 28.95 21.34 -1.25
C SER A 312 27.91 22.43 -1.05
N ALA A 313 27.41 23.03 -2.13
CA ALA A 313 26.35 24.02 -2.08
C ALA A 313 25.03 23.45 -1.57
N MET A 314 24.62 22.26 -2.02
CA MET A 314 23.40 21.61 -1.54
C MET A 314 23.49 21.33 -0.03
N LYS A 315 24.63 20.81 0.44
CA LYS A 315 24.85 20.60 1.87
C LYS A 315 24.66 21.88 2.69
N HIS A 316 25.18 23.02 2.24
CA HIS A 316 25.00 24.30 2.93
C HIS A 316 23.56 24.82 2.85
N LYS A 317 22.93 24.73 1.66
CA LYS A 317 21.53 25.10 1.44
C LYS A 317 20.60 24.36 2.41
N ILE A 318 20.78 23.06 2.60
CA ILE A 318 19.96 22.25 3.51
C ILE A 318 20.34 22.56 4.98
N ALA A 319 21.63 22.60 5.31
CA ALA A 319 22.10 22.79 6.69
C ALA A 319 21.69 24.15 7.29
N GLN A 320 21.54 25.19 6.48
CA GLN A 320 21.15 26.54 6.93
C GLN A 320 19.64 26.77 6.98
N ASN A 321 18.84 25.86 6.41
CA ASN A 321 17.41 26.06 6.28
C ASN A 321 16.62 24.93 6.95
N GLU A 322 16.17 25.18 8.19
CA GLU A 322 15.43 24.20 9.00
C GLU A 322 14.19 23.65 8.27
N TYR A 323 13.47 24.48 7.51
CA TYR A 323 12.34 24.05 6.72
C TYR A 323 12.74 22.99 5.67
N LEU A 324 13.87 23.15 4.99
CA LEU A 324 14.36 22.14 4.06
C LEU A 324 14.82 20.85 4.74
N GLN A 325 15.34 20.94 5.98
CA GLN A 325 15.69 19.76 6.76
C GLN A 325 14.44 18.95 7.11
N GLN A 326 13.40 19.63 7.61
CA GLN A 326 12.11 19.01 7.91
C GLN A 326 11.45 18.43 6.66
N LEU A 327 11.49 19.16 5.54
CA LEU A 327 10.96 18.71 4.25
C LEU A 327 11.72 17.50 3.70
N LEU A 328 13.04 17.43 3.91
CA LEU A 328 13.84 16.28 3.51
C LEU A 328 13.56 15.06 4.40
N LEU A 329 13.43 15.25 5.71
CA LEU A 329 13.10 14.17 6.65
C LEU A 329 11.67 13.64 6.46
N SER A 330 10.72 14.49 6.08
CA SER A 330 9.35 14.06 5.81
C SER A 330 9.21 13.14 4.59
N THR A 331 10.26 13.01 3.78
CA THR A 331 10.30 12.02 2.69
C THR A 331 10.45 10.58 3.18
N GLY A 332 10.67 10.36 4.49
CA GLY A 332 10.84 9.02 5.06
C GLY A 332 12.02 8.30 4.40
N ASP A 333 11.84 7.04 4.02
CA ASP A 333 12.83 6.28 3.25
C ASP A 333 12.53 6.23 1.74
N ALA A 334 11.70 7.15 1.22
CA ALA A 334 11.37 7.18 -0.20
C ALA A 334 12.61 7.43 -1.08
N LEU A 335 12.57 6.87 -2.29
CA LEU A 335 13.50 7.17 -3.38
C LEU A 335 13.11 8.52 -4.00
N LEU A 336 14.00 9.49 -3.86
CA LEU A 336 13.83 10.85 -4.37
C LEU A 336 14.29 10.96 -5.82
N ILE A 337 13.48 11.57 -6.69
CA ILE A 337 13.82 11.84 -8.09
C ILE A 337 13.69 13.32 -8.44
N ASP A 338 14.73 13.94 -8.99
CA ASP A 338 14.67 15.33 -9.47
C ASP A 338 14.26 15.37 -10.94
N CYS A 339 12.97 15.59 -11.19
CA CYS A 339 12.41 15.63 -12.55
C CYS A 339 12.48 17.02 -13.21
N CYS A 340 13.28 17.95 -12.68
CA CYS A 340 13.43 19.27 -13.29
C CYS A 340 14.23 19.21 -14.60
N ASP A 341 13.97 20.17 -15.49
CA ASP A 341 14.83 20.40 -16.65
C ASP A 341 16.20 20.90 -16.20
N GLY A 342 17.25 20.16 -16.54
CA GLY A 342 18.60 20.49 -16.11
C GLY A 342 19.67 19.57 -16.68
N ASP A 343 20.81 19.51 -15.99
CA ASP A 343 21.89 18.57 -16.27
C ASP A 343 21.37 17.12 -16.16
N PRO A 344 21.42 16.32 -17.24
CA PRO A 344 20.90 14.95 -17.25
C PRO A 344 21.59 14.00 -16.26
N MET A 345 22.79 14.34 -15.77
CA MET A 345 23.46 13.54 -14.73
C MET A 345 22.91 13.83 -13.34
N TRP A 346 22.33 15.01 -13.14
CA TRP A 346 21.81 15.47 -11.85
C TRP A 346 20.30 15.33 -11.72
N THR A 347 19.60 15.37 -12.85
CA THR A 347 18.14 15.23 -12.96
C THR A 347 17.78 13.83 -13.46
N CYS A 348 16.53 13.43 -13.27
CA CYS A 348 15.97 12.19 -13.79
C CYS A 348 15.05 12.54 -14.95
N ALA A 349 15.30 11.95 -16.13
CA ALA A 349 14.45 12.18 -17.31
C ALA A 349 13.13 11.38 -17.27
N SER A 350 12.84 10.71 -16.16
CA SER A 350 11.67 9.86 -15.98
C SER A 350 10.73 10.47 -14.94
N SER A 351 9.45 10.17 -15.08
CA SER A 351 8.41 10.65 -14.17
C SER A 351 8.22 9.75 -12.95
N GLU A 352 7.65 10.31 -11.89
CA GLU A 352 7.24 9.55 -10.69
C GLU A 352 6.32 8.38 -11.07
N ARG A 353 5.37 8.62 -11.98
CA ARG A 353 4.43 7.60 -12.48
C ARG A 353 5.14 6.45 -13.18
N GLU A 354 6.16 6.73 -13.99
CA GLU A 354 6.93 5.69 -14.67
C GLU A 354 7.70 4.83 -13.67
N MET A 355 8.36 5.46 -12.68
CA MET A 355 9.10 4.76 -11.63
C MET A 355 8.18 3.88 -10.77
N GLN A 356 7.03 4.40 -10.36
CA GLN A 356 6.02 3.63 -9.63
C GLN A 356 5.54 2.42 -10.44
N ARG A 357 5.29 2.59 -11.75
CA ARG A 357 4.94 1.47 -12.64
C ARG A 357 6.05 0.43 -12.72
N LEU A 358 7.32 0.83 -12.76
CA LEU A 358 8.43 -0.11 -12.75
C LEU A 358 8.46 -0.93 -11.47
N LEU A 359 8.23 -0.32 -10.30
CA LEU A 359 8.18 -1.02 -9.01
C LEU A 359 6.99 -1.97 -8.85
N THR A 360 5.93 -1.85 -9.66
CA THR A 360 4.86 -2.86 -9.68
C THR A 360 5.32 -4.22 -10.24
N LYS A 361 6.45 -4.25 -10.96
CA LYS A 361 6.98 -5.47 -11.56
C LYS A 361 7.72 -6.27 -10.48
N PRO A 362 7.42 -7.57 -10.33
CA PRO A 362 7.94 -8.38 -9.21
C PRO A 362 9.46 -8.57 -9.22
N TYR A 363 10.13 -8.25 -10.33
CA TYR A 363 11.57 -8.39 -10.53
C TYR A 363 12.32 -7.06 -10.51
N VAL A 364 11.65 -5.94 -10.22
CA VAL A 364 12.27 -4.61 -10.16
C VAL A 364 12.11 -4.07 -8.74
N GLY A 365 13.22 -3.85 -8.06
CA GLY A 365 13.26 -3.20 -6.74
C GLY A 365 13.92 -1.82 -6.77
N PRO A 366 13.87 -1.07 -5.64
CA PRO A 366 14.54 0.22 -5.50
C PRO A 366 16.05 0.14 -5.77
N ALA A 367 16.68 -0.98 -5.40
CA ALA A 367 18.11 -1.21 -5.66
C ALA A 367 18.44 -1.27 -7.16
N ASP A 368 17.56 -1.88 -7.95
CA ASP A 368 17.74 -1.95 -9.41
C ASP A 368 17.59 -0.55 -10.03
N LEU A 369 16.61 0.24 -9.58
CA LEU A 369 16.42 1.61 -10.04
C LEU A 369 17.65 2.48 -9.75
N ILE A 370 18.17 2.44 -8.51
CA ILE A 370 19.36 3.22 -8.13
C ILE A 370 20.58 2.77 -8.94
N LYS A 371 20.72 1.47 -9.18
CA LYS A 371 21.81 0.95 -10.02
C LYS A 371 21.72 1.49 -11.45
N TRP A 372 20.52 1.53 -12.04
CA TRP A 372 20.32 2.10 -13.39
C TRP A 372 20.52 3.62 -13.42
N MET A 373 20.23 4.33 -12.33
CA MET A 373 20.49 5.77 -12.19
C MET A 373 21.98 6.11 -12.12
N ARG A 374 22.76 5.34 -11.33
CA ARG A 374 24.17 5.66 -11.04
C ARG A 374 25.08 5.61 -12.27
N ASN A 375 24.90 4.63 -13.16
CA ASN A 375 25.74 4.47 -14.35
C ASN A 375 25.01 3.79 -15.51
N LYS A 376 25.41 4.16 -16.72
CA LYS A 376 25.07 3.45 -17.95
C LYS A 376 25.94 2.18 -18.06
N ASP A 377 25.66 1.18 -17.23
CA ASP A 377 26.29 -0.14 -17.30
C ASP A 377 25.66 -0.98 -18.43
N ASP A 378 26.40 -1.96 -18.98
CA ASP A 378 25.91 -2.89 -20.03
C ASP A 378 24.71 -3.73 -19.55
N LYS A 379 24.48 -3.77 -18.23
CA LYS A 379 23.37 -4.45 -17.58
C LYS A 379 22.08 -3.62 -17.51
N THR A 380 22.12 -2.32 -17.85
CA THR A 380 20.92 -1.49 -17.90
C THR A 380 20.15 -1.80 -19.19
N PRO A 381 18.88 -2.22 -19.13
CA PRO A 381 18.09 -2.49 -20.33
C PRO A 381 18.07 -1.26 -21.25
N LYS A 382 18.27 -1.45 -22.56
CA LYS A 382 18.31 -0.34 -23.54
C LYS A 382 17.07 0.56 -23.49
N THR A 383 15.91 -0.03 -23.18
CA THR A 383 14.62 0.67 -23.02
C THR A 383 14.53 1.52 -21.74
N LEU A 384 15.47 1.37 -20.81
CA LEU A 384 15.56 2.10 -19.54
C LEU A 384 16.81 2.97 -19.46
N ALA A 385 17.51 3.18 -20.59
CA ALA A 385 18.73 3.99 -20.62
C ALA A 385 18.48 5.48 -20.30
N HIS A 386 17.24 5.96 -20.44
CA HIS A 386 16.83 7.31 -20.05
C HIS A 386 16.71 7.49 -18.52
N LEU A 387 16.74 6.41 -17.73
CA LEU A 387 16.70 6.50 -16.27
C LEU A 387 18.05 6.94 -15.66
N VAL A 388 19.14 6.90 -16.44
CA VAL A 388 20.49 7.30 -16.00
C VAL A 388 20.47 8.77 -15.56
N GLY A 389 21.02 9.07 -14.37
CA GLY A 389 21.07 10.41 -13.81
C GLY A 389 20.66 10.47 -12.34
N ASN A 390 19.93 11.51 -11.96
CA ASN A 390 19.34 11.72 -10.63
C ASN A 390 20.33 11.88 -9.47
N LYS A 391 21.54 12.42 -9.71
CA LYS A 391 22.48 12.69 -8.60
C LYS A 391 21.91 13.61 -7.52
N THR A 392 20.99 14.54 -7.84
CA THR A 392 20.32 15.38 -6.83
C THR A 392 19.55 14.52 -5.82
N GLY A 393 18.70 13.60 -6.32
CA GLY A 393 17.89 12.74 -5.46
C GLY A 393 18.74 11.84 -4.56
N LEU A 394 19.76 11.21 -5.13
CA LEU A 394 20.69 10.35 -4.38
C LEU A 394 21.47 11.11 -3.31
N LEU A 395 21.97 12.32 -3.62
CA LEU A 395 22.66 13.16 -2.64
C LEU A 395 21.73 13.57 -1.49
N LEU A 396 20.47 13.90 -1.78
CA LEU A 396 19.50 14.24 -0.74
C LEU A 396 19.22 13.05 0.19
N MET A 397 19.17 11.83 -0.35
CA MET A 397 19.02 10.60 0.46
C MET A 397 20.22 10.37 1.40
N GLU A 398 21.43 10.76 1.01
CA GLU A 398 22.61 10.75 1.91
C GLU A 398 22.51 11.83 3.00
N LEU A 399 22.13 13.04 2.61
CA LEU A 399 21.99 14.17 3.54
C LEU A 399 20.91 13.90 4.59
N ARG A 400 19.85 13.17 4.21
CA ARG A 400 18.77 12.72 5.11
C ARG A 400 19.27 11.93 6.32
N ILE A 401 20.36 11.18 6.17
CA ILE A 401 20.90 10.29 7.22
C ILE A 401 22.02 10.97 8.02
N SER A 402 22.81 11.81 7.37
CA SER A 402 24.12 12.22 7.86
C SER A 402 24.15 13.51 8.70
N HIS A 403 23.09 14.33 8.69
CA HIS A 403 23.19 15.71 9.20
C HIS A 403 22.11 16.17 10.20
N PHE A 404 21.15 15.33 10.58
CA PHE A 404 20.06 15.77 11.44
C PHE A 404 20.06 15.06 12.79
N ASN A 405 19.93 15.85 13.86
CA ASN A 405 19.62 15.32 15.18
C ASN A 405 18.19 14.79 15.16
N THR A 406 18.04 13.54 14.72
CA THR A 406 16.75 12.86 14.51
C THR A 406 15.88 12.82 15.76
N ALA A 407 16.48 12.93 16.94
CA ALA A 407 15.80 12.91 18.24
C ALA A 407 14.82 14.08 18.47
N SER A 408 15.06 15.26 17.88
CA SER A 408 14.16 16.41 18.06
C SER A 408 13.05 16.52 17.01
N LEU A 409 13.16 15.76 15.90
CA LEU A 409 12.28 15.88 14.73
C LEU A 409 11.40 14.64 14.49
N SER A 410 11.77 13.47 15.04
CA SER A 410 10.97 12.24 14.99
C SER A 410 9.63 12.35 15.73
N SER A 411 9.44 13.38 16.57
CA SER A 411 8.19 13.65 17.26
C SER A 411 7.16 14.42 16.40
N ILE A 412 7.55 14.96 15.24
CA ILE A 412 6.73 15.91 14.48
C ILE A 412 6.15 15.30 13.18
N VAL A 413 6.80 14.29 12.59
CA VAL A 413 6.35 13.69 11.32
C VAL A 413 6.03 12.21 11.50
N SER A 414 4.74 11.87 11.43
CA SER A 414 4.27 10.49 11.41
C SER A 414 4.55 9.85 10.04
N PRO A 415 4.88 8.54 9.97
CA PRO A 415 4.95 7.80 8.70
C PRO A 415 3.64 7.79 7.89
N ASN A 416 2.55 8.32 8.45
CA ASN A 416 1.24 8.42 7.81
C ASN A 416 0.95 9.81 7.17
N VAL A 417 1.93 10.72 7.10
CA VAL A 417 1.76 12.01 6.41
C VAL A 417 1.91 11.79 4.90
N ILE A 418 0.79 11.79 4.18
CA ILE A 418 0.78 11.68 2.72
C ILE A 418 0.90 13.09 2.12
N CYS A 419 2.09 13.42 1.67
CA CYS A 419 2.35 14.60 0.84
C CYS A 419 1.98 14.29 -0.61
N PHE A 420 1.14 15.11 -1.24
CA PHE A 420 0.72 14.89 -2.63
C PHE A 420 0.85 16.17 -3.47
N THR A 421 1.22 16.00 -4.74
CA THR A 421 1.43 17.09 -5.72
C THR A 421 0.19 17.34 -6.57
N ALA A 422 0.22 18.35 -7.45
CA ALA A 422 -0.83 18.62 -8.42
C ALA A 422 -1.12 17.45 -9.39
N GLU A 423 -0.20 16.49 -9.50
CA GLU A 423 -0.37 15.27 -10.29
C GLU A 423 -1.12 14.16 -9.54
N SER A 424 -1.43 14.36 -8.26
CA SER A 424 -2.20 13.42 -7.46
C SER A 424 -3.69 13.65 -7.57
N VAL A 425 -4.48 12.57 -7.65
CA VAL A 425 -5.96 12.59 -7.62
C VAL A 425 -6.54 13.33 -6.40
N PHE A 426 -5.76 13.46 -5.33
CA PHE A 426 -6.16 14.19 -4.13
C PHE A 426 -6.00 15.72 -4.26
N HIS A 427 -5.32 16.21 -5.30
CA HIS A 427 -5.06 17.62 -5.49
C HIS A 427 -6.16 18.27 -6.35
N PRO A 428 -6.67 19.48 -6.00
CA PRO A 428 -7.74 20.15 -6.75
C PRO A 428 -7.37 20.51 -8.21
N LEU A 429 -6.08 20.64 -8.48
CA LEU A 429 -5.55 20.88 -9.83
C LEU A 429 -5.40 19.62 -10.68
N TYR A 430 -5.78 18.44 -10.17
CA TYR A 430 -5.70 17.21 -10.93
C TYR A 430 -6.68 17.25 -12.12
N PRO A 431 -6.24 16.94 -13.36
CA PRO A 431 -7.06 17.02 -14.56
C PRO A 431 -8.01 15.81 -14.65
N ALA A 432 -9.07 15.81 -13.85
CA ALA A 432 -10.15 14.82 -13.90
C ALA A 432 -11.49 15.51 -14.12
N GLU A 433 -12.23 15.04 -15.12
CA GLU A 433 -13.56 15.56 -15.41
C GLU A 433 -14.50 15.37 -14.22
N ILE A 434 -15.20 16.43 -13.84
CA ILE A 434 -16.16 16.41 -12.73
C ILE A 434 -17.54 16.85 -13.19
N ARG A 435 -18.55 16.30 -12.51
CA ARG A 435 -19.94 16.72 -12.59
C ARG A 435 -20.39 17.17 -11.21
N VAL A 436 -20.85 18.41 -11.09
CA VAL A 436 -21.28 18.98 -9.80
C VAL A 436 -22.76 18.68 -9.52
N VAL A 437 -23.60 18.72 -10.56
CA VAL A 437 -25.04 18.42 -10.48
C VAL A 437 -25.43 17.58 -11.70
N GLU A 438 -26.31 16.59 -11.50
CA GLU A 438 -26.88 15.82 -12.62
C GLU A 438 -27.60 16.75 -13.61
N GLY A 439 -27.28 16.60 -14.90
CA GLY A 439 -27.85 17.43 -15.98
C GLY A 439 -27.05 18.70 -16.33
N GLN A 440 -25.96 19.01 -15.63
CA GLN A 440 -25.04 20.11 -15.99
C GLN A 440 -23.87 19.63 -16.86
N PRO A 441 -23.26 20.54 -17.66
CA PRO A 441 -22.06 20.24 -18.43
C PRO A 441 -20.91 19.81 -17.51
N LEU A 442 -20.05 18.93 -18.04
CA LEU A 442 -18.84 18.47 -17.37
C LEU A 442 -17.82 19.62 -17.30
N PHE A 443 -17.10 19.71 -16.18
CA PHE A 443 -15.92 20.56 -16.06
C PHE A 443 -14.67 19.70 -16.20
N ALA A 444 -13.65 20.20 -16.91
CA ALA A 444 -12.40 19.47 -17.14
C ALA A 444 -11.61 19.17 -15.86
N SER A 445 -11.81 19.95 -14.78
CA SER A 445 -11.26 19.67 -13.45
C SER A 445 -12.02 20.41 -12.34
N PRO A 446 -11.78 20.08 -11.05
CA PRO A 446 -12.25 20.89 -9.92
C PRO A 446 -11.82 22.36 -10.00
N ALA A 447 -10.61 22.64 -10.51
CA ALA A 447 -10.12 24.00 -10.70
C ALA A 447 -10.97 24.80 -11.71
N HIS A 448 -11.43 24.17 -12.80
CA HIS A 448 -12.31 24.82 -13.79
C HIS A 448 -13.68 25.18 -13.22
N PHE A 449 -14.20 24.36 -12.31
CA PHE A 449 -15.42 24.72 -11.59
C PHE A 449 -15.19 25.95 -10.70
N VAL A 450 -14.09 25.99 -9.94
CA VAL A 450 -13.72 27.13 -9.10
C VAL A 450 -13.52 28.39 -9.95
N ALA A 451 -12.84 28.30 -11.09
CA ALA A 451 -12.67 29.38 -12.04
C ALA A 451 -14.03 29.91 -12.54
N SER A 452 -14.97 29.02 -12.90
CA SER A 452 -16.33 29.41 -13.28
C SER A 452 -17.08 30.17 -12.17
N GLN A 453 -16.88 29.79 -10.90
CA GLN A 453 -17.45 30.53 -9.77
C GLN A 453 -16.74 31.88 -9.56
N ALA A 454 -15.43 31.94 -9.73
CA ALA A 454 -14.64 33.16 -9.60
C ALA A 454 -15.03 34.20 -10.66
N VAL A 455 -15.18 33.78 -11.92
CA VAL A 455 -15.68 34.61 -13.04
C VAL A 455 -17.02 35.26 -12.70
N LYS A 456 -17.96 34.46 -12.16
CA LYS A 456 -19.28 34.96 -11.72
C LYS A 456 -19.18 35.93 -10.55
N TYR A 457 -18.34 35.60 -9.57
CA TYR A 457 -18.16 36.39 -8.36
C TYR A 457 -17.50 37.75 -8.64
N LEU A 458 -16.50 37.77 -9.52
CA LEU A 458 -15.76 38.97 -9.92
C LEU A 458 -16.48 39.78 -11.00
N GLY A 459 -17.57 39.27 -11.57
CA GLY A 459 -18.40 40.00 -12.54
C GLY A 459 -17.71 40.20 -13.89
N PHE A 460 -16.94 39.21 -14.35
CA PHE A 460 -16.26 39.27 -15.65
C PHE A 460 -17.27 39.36 -16.81
N ASN A 461 -16.85 39.99 -17.91
CA ASN A 461 -17.66 40.06 -19.13
C ASN A 461 -17.66 38.70 -19.87
N THR A 462 -18.49 38.55 -20.91
CA THR A 462 -18.63 37.28 -21.63
C THR A 462 -17.33 36.83 -22.29
N GLU A 463 -16.55 37.77 -22.84
CA GLU A 463 -15.29 37.49 -23.54
C GLU A 463 -14.19 36.98 -22.58
N ASP A 464 -14.03 37.63 -21.43
CA ASP A 464 -13.11 37.20 -20.37
C ASP A 464 -13.52 35.85 -19.76
N SER A 465 -14.83 35.61 -19.67
CA SER A 465 -15.39 34.36 -19.15
C SER A 465 -15.07 33.19 -20.08
N GLU A 466 -15.20 33.40 -21.39
CA GLU A 466 -14.86 32.39 -22.40
C GLU A 466 -13.35 32.12 -22.41
N TYR A 467 -12.52 33.16 -22.35
CA TYR A 467 -11.06 33.03 -22.31
C TYR A 467 -10.55 32.27 -21.08
N VAL A 468 -11.07 32.57 -19.88
CA VAL A 468 -10.73 31.86 -18.64
C VAL A 468 -11.10 30.37 -18.72
N MET A 469 -12.15 30.03 -19.45
CA MET A 469 -12.65 28.67 -19.58
C MET A 469 -12.10 27.93 -20.82
N GLU A 470 -11.33 28.59 -21.69
CA GLU A 470 -10.71 28.01 -22.89
C GLU A 470 -9.47 27.15 -22.55
N THR A 471 -8.79 27.47 -21.46
CA THR A 471 -7.58 26.72 -21.04
C THR A 471 -7.95 25.30 -20.65
N GLU A 472 -7.37 24.29 -21.31
CA GLU A 472 -7.58 22.86 -20.94
C GLU A 472 -6.70 22.41 -19.76
N SER A 473 -5.66 23.19 -19.43
CA SER A 473 -4.69 22.87 -18.38
C SER A 473 -5.17 23.32 -17.00
N SER A 474 -5.43 22.36 -16.11
CA SER A 474 -5.73 22.64 -14.71
C SER A 474 -4.52 23.03 -13.85
N LEU A 475 -3.31 23.00 -14.42
CA LEU A 475 -2.06 23.37 -13.74
C LEU A 475 -1.73 24.86 -13.87
N GLU A 476 -2.39 25.54 -14.80
CA GLU A 476 -2.23 26.97 -15.03
C GLU A 476 -3.40 27.69 -14.37
N ASP A 477 -3.13 28.77 -13.63
CA ASP A 477 -4.20 29.61 -13.08
C ASP A 477 -4.72 30.53 -14.19
N PRO A 478 -5.94 30.34 -14.70
CA PRO A 478 -6.44 31.12 -15.83
C PRO A 478 -6.62 32.60 -15.46
N LEU A 479 -6.82 32.92 -14.17
CA LEU A 479 -6.88 34.31 -13.69
C LEU A 479 -5.51 34.98 -13.77
N PHE A 480 -4.42 34.23 -13.58
CA PHE A 480 -3.06 34.72 -13.73
C PHE A 480 -2.74 35.05 -15.20
N ILE A 481 -3.21 34.22 -16.14
CA ILE A 481 -3.05 34.45 -17.58
C ILE A 481 -3.82 35.71 -18.01
N LEU A 482 -5.09 35.83 -17.62
CA LEU A 482 -5.93 37.00 -17.91
C LEU A 482 -5.35 38.29 -17.30
N ALA A 483 -4.88 38.25 -16.05
CA ALA A 483 -4.26 39.40 -15.39
C ALA A 483 -3.01 39.89 -16.14
N LYS A 484 -2.19 38.95 -16.63
CA LYS A 484 -0.98 39.23 -17.41
C LYS A 484 -1.30 39.86 -18.77
N GLU A 485 -2.33 39.37 -19.45
CA GLU A 485 -2.76 39.91 -20.74
C GLU A 485 -3.36 41.32 -20.61
N LYS A 486 -4.22 41.52 -19.61
CA LYS A 486 -4.85 42.82 -19.34
C LYS A 486 -3.93 43.85 -18.69
N LYS A 487 -2.76 43.41 -18.21
CA LYS A 487 -1.84 44.23 -17.39
C LYS A 487 -2.54 44.87 -16.18
N ASP A 488 -3.53 44.16 -15.64
CA ASP A 488 -4.34 44.65 -14.52
C ASP A 488 -3.61 44.33 -13.21
N ALA A 489 -3.15 45.36 -12.51
CA ALA A 489 -2.34 45.23 -11.30
C ALA A 489 -3.12 44.63 -10.12
N ASP A 490 -4.42 44.88 -10.03
CA ASP A 490 -5.25 44.41 -8.92
C ASP A 490 -5.60 42.94 -9.12
N LEU A 491 -5.98 42.55 -10.33
CA LEU A 491 -6.14 41.15 -10.74
C LEU A 491 -4.82 40.38 -10.61
N MET A 492 -3.69 41.01 -10.96
CA MET A 492 -2.38 40.39 -10.83
C MET A 492 -2.00 40.14 -9.37
N ASN A 493 -2.31 41.08 -8.47
CA ASN A 493 -2.10 40.90 -7.03
C ASN A 493 -2.99 39.80 -6.44
N ILE A 494 -4.23 39.65 -6.93
CA ILE A 494 -5.15 38.59 -6.49
C ILE A 494 -4.70 37.22 -7.03
N ALA A 495 -4.36 37.12 -8.31
CA ALA A 495 -3.93 35.87 -8.94
C ALA A 495 -2.52 35.42 -8.51
N SER A 496 -1.64 36.35 -8.11
CA SER A 496 -0.32 36.03 -7.53
C SER A 496 -0.34 35.86 -6.01
N TRP A 497 -1.53 35.88 -5.39
CA TRP A 497 -1.68 35.74 -3.95
C TRP A 497 -1.44 34.31 -3.50
N VAL A 498 -0.17 33.95 -3.39
CA VAL A 498 0.26 32.69 -2.78
C VAL A 498 0.05 32.82 -1.28
N LYS A 499 -0.98 32.17 -0.75
CA LYS A 499 -1.08 31.95 0.68
C LYS A 499 0.23 31.29 1.11
N ILE A 500 1.01 31.97 1.96
CA ILE A 500 2.26 31.44 2.49
C ILE A 500 1.95 30.01 2.94
N PRO A 501 2.69 28.98 2.46
CA PRO A 501 2.43 27.61 2.87
C PRO A 501 2.30 27.62 4.39
N PRO A 502 1.27 26.96 4.96
CA PRO A 502 1.01 27.06 6.38
C PRO A 502 2.32 26.81 7.08
N ARG A 503 2.82 27.82 7.81
CA ARG A 503 3.91 27.57 8.75
C ARG A 503 3.43 26.37 9.55
N LEU A 504 4.24 25.32 9.64
CA LEU A 504 4.07 24.35 10.72
C LEU A 504 4.35 25.15 12.00
N ILE A 505 3.34 25.92 12.42
CA ILE A 505 3.35 26.65 13.65
C ILE A 505 3.43 25.55 14.69
N THR A 506 4.51 25.57 15.46
CA THR A 506 4.63 24.84 16.71
C THR A 506 3.36 25.11 17.51
N VAL A 507 2.45 24.15 17.48
CA VAL A 507 1.23 24.22 18.27
C VAL A 507 1.66 24.10 19.72
N ASP A 508 1.17 24.97 20.58
CA ASP A 508 1.46 24.90 22.02
C ASP A 508 0.84 23.62 22.59
N ASP A 509 1.65 22.57 22.64
CA ASP A 509 1.20 21.21 22.92
C ASP A 509 0.64 21.09 24.35
N THR A 510 1.16 21.90 25.28
CA THR A 510 0.64 22.08 26.64
C THR A 510 -0.79 22.61 26.63
N ARG A 511 -1.07 23.64 25.83
CA ARG A 511 -2.41 24.20 25.69
C ARG A 511 -3.38 23.22 25.04
N ILE A 512 -2.96 22.53 23.98
CA ILE A 512 -3.79 21.53 23.29
C ILE A 512 -4.12 20.35 24.18
N ASN A 513 -3.15 19.85 24.96
CA ASN A 513 -3.40 18.77 25.92
C ASN A 513 -4.43 19.17 26.97
N GLY A 514 -4.35 20.40 27.49
CA GLY A 514 -5.35 20.95 28.42
C GLY A 514 -6.76 20.94 27.83
N ILE A 515 -6.91 21.39 26.57
CA ILE A 515 -8.21 21.42 25.87
C ILE A 515 -8.72 20.00 25.62
N VAL A 516 -7.88 19.06 25.19
CA VAL A 516 -8.26 17.66 24.96
C VAL A 516 -8.73 17.00 26.26
N GLU A 517 -8.01 17.20 27.37
CA GLU A 517 -8.43 16.68 28.67
C GLU A 517 -9.78 17.24 29.13
N GLU A 518 -10.01 18.52 28.92
CA GLU A 518 -11.27 19.17 29.29
C GLU A 518 -12.44 18.67 28.42
N LEU A 519 -12.21 18.43 27.13
CA LEU A 519 -13.20 17.83 26.22
C LEU A 519 -13.57 16.41 26.63
N LEU A 520 -12.58 15.60 27.03
CA LEU A 520 -12.81 14.25 27.53
C LEU A 520 -13.55 14.25 28.86
N LYS A 521 -13.18 15.15 29.79
CA LYS A 521 -13.86 15.31 31.09
C LYS A 521 -15.31 15.82 30.94
N SER A 522 -15.56 16.69 29.96
CA SER A 522 -16.88 17.29 29.71
C SER A 522 -17.78 16.47 28.79
N ASN A 523 -17.32 15.34 28.26
CA ASN A 523 -18.05 14.48 27.32
C ASN A 523 -18.59 15.28 26.10
N GLY A 524 -17.81 16.27 25.64
CA GLY A 524 -18.16 17.10 24.48
C GLY A 524 -19.26 18.15 24.71
N ARG A 525 -19.66 18.45 25.95
CA ARG A 525 -20.79 19.36 26.24
C ARG A 525 -20.49 20.86 26.05
N ASN A 526 -19.22 21.28 25.96
CA ASN A 526 -18.81 22.67 25.72
C ASN A 526 -18.29 22.90 24.29
N LEU A 527 -19.18 22.75 23.30
CA LEU A 527 -18.85 22.93 21.86
C LEU A 527 -18.72 24.39 21.41
N ASN A 528 -19.17 25.36 22.21
CA ASN A 528 -19.20 26.77 21.82
C ASN A 528 -17.82 27.45 21.85
N GLU A 529 -16.89 26.97 22.67
CA GLU A 529 -15.53 27.52 22.77
C GLU A 529 -14.62 27.01 21.63
N LEU A 530 -14.87 25.79 21.12
CA LEU A 530 -14.12 25.21 19.99
C LEU A 530 -14.21 26.03 18.71
N ARG A 531 -15.36 26.70 18.47
CA ARG A 531 -15.56 27.54 17.28
C ARG A 531 -14.73 28.82 17.30
N SER A 532 -14.24 29.22 18.48
CA SER A 532 -13.38 30.40 18.65
C SER A 532 -11.89 30.09 18.47
N LEU A 533 -11.53 28.80 18.38
CA LEU A 533 -10.15 28.37 18.22
C LEU A 533 -9.67 28.52 16.77
N PRO A 534 -8.39 28.87 16.56
CA PRO A 534 -7.73 28.79 15.27
C PRO A 534 -7.86 27.39 14.63
N SER A 535 -7.96 27.36 13.30
CA SER A 535 -8.15 26.13 12.53
C SER A 535 -7.01 25.11 12.72
N GLU A 536 -5.83 25.61 13.03
CA GLU A 536 -4.59 24.88 13.31
C GLU A 536 -4.68 24.13 14.64
N ASP A 537 -5.18 24.79 15.69
CA ASP A 537 -5.40 24.18 17.01
C ASP A 537 -6.48 23.10 16.95
N MET A 538 -7.55 23.35 16.18
CA MET A 538 -8.62 22.39 15.94
C MET A 538 -8.12 21.13 15.23
N ARG A 539 -7.21 21.27 14.26
CA ARG A 539 -6.55 20.12 13.61
C ARG A 539 -5.68 19.35 14.58
N ALA A 540 -4.92 20.02 15.44
CA ALA A 540 -4.09 19.37 16.45
C ALA A 540 -4.92 18.59 17.48
N ILE A 541 -6.02 19.18 17.97
CA ILE A 541 -7.00 18.52 18.86
C ILE A 541 -7.58 17.27 18.19
N PHE A 542 -8.02 17.38 16.93
CA PHE A 542 -8.57 16.27 16.17
C PHE A 542 -7.55 15.13 15.98
N MET A 543 -6.30 15.46 15.66
CA MET A 543 -5.22 14.48 15.51
C MET A 543 -4.93 13.72 16.81
N LYS A 544 -4.92 14.41 17.96
CA LYS A 544 -4.74 13.77 19.27
C LYS A 544 -5.91 12.85 19.62
N LEU A 545 -7.15 13.32 19.47
CA LEU A 545 -8.33 12.49 19.72
C LEU A 545 -8.39 11.25 18.80
N SER A 546 -8.03 11.41 17.52
CA SER A 546 -7.95 10.30 16.57
C SER A 546 -6.81 9.32 16.86
N GLY A 547 -5.70 9.81 17.42
CA GLY A 547 -4.61 8.96 17.92
C GLY A 547 -5.05 8.14 19.13
N MET A 548 -5.72 8.79 20.09
CA MET A 548 -6.28 8.11 21.27
C MET A 548 -7.30 7.05 20.87
N LEU A 549 -8.24 7.37 19.98
CA LEU A 549 -9.23 6.43 19.48
C LEU A 549 -8.60 5.21 18.81
N ARG A 550 -7.50 5.40 18.05
CA ARG A 550 -6.77 4.30 17.43
C ARG A 550 -6.09 3.39 18.45
N LEU A 551 -5.52 3.95 19.51
CA LEU A 551 -4.98 3.17 20.62
C LEU A 551 -6.10 2.36 21.29
N THR A 552 -7.26 2.98 21.53
CA THR A 552 -8.41 2.27 22.12
C THR A 552 -8.94 1.17 21.21
N LEU A 553 -8.99 1.39 19.89
CA LEU A 553 -9.41 0.37 18.92
C LEU A 553 -8.44 -0.81 18.89
N ASN A 554 -7.12 -0.55 18.90
CA ASN A 554 -6.11 -1.61 18.96
C ASN A 554 -6.19 -2.40 20.28
N GLU A 555 -6.44 -1.72 21.39
CA GLU A 555 -6.69 -2.37 22.68
C GLU A 555 -7.94 -3.23 22.63
N VAL A 556 -9.05 -2.75 22.04
CA VAL A 556 -10.28 -3.51 21.85
C VAL A 556 -10.07 -4.73 20.95
N ASP A 557 -9.30 -4.62 19.86
CA ASP A 557 -8.95 -5.75 19.00
C ASP A 557 -8.11 -6.79 19.74
N THR A 558 -7.19 -6.34 20.59
CA THR A 558 -6.39 -7.22 21.46
C THR A 558 -7.27 -7.92 22.49
N TYR A 559 -8.16 -7.18 23.17
CA TYR A 559 -9.14 -7.74 24.09
C TYR A 559 -10.11 -8.71 23.40
N TYR A 560 -10.51 -8.45 22.16
CA TYR A 560 -11.38 -9.33 21.39
C TYR A 560 -10.68 -10.66 21.05
N ASN A 561 -9.41 -10.59 20.65
CA ASN A 561 -8.58 -11.78 20.41
C ASN A 561 -8.31 -12.57 21.70
N ASP A 562 -8.06 -11.89 22.81
CA ASP A 562 -7.91 -12.52 24.13
C ASP A 562 -9.22 -13.16 24.59
N MET A 563 -10.37 -12.51 24.35
CA MET A 563 -11.68 -13.06 24.71
C MET A 563 -12.05 -14.27 23.85
N GLN A 564 -11.67 -14.30 22.56
CA GLN A 564 -11.79 -15.50 21.72
C GLN A 564 -10.91 -16.63 22.24
N THR A 565 -9.67 -16.33 22.63
CA THR A 565 -8.74 -17.31 23.20
C THR A 565 -9.27 -17.86 24.54
N LEU A 566 -9.80 -16.98 25.40
CA LEU A 566 -10.45 -17.38 26.65
C LEU A 566 -11.72 -18.21 26.41
N SER A 567 -12.51 -17.89 25.38
CA SER A 567 -13.70 -18.65 25.01
C SER A 567 -13.35 -20.08 24.58
N VAL A 568 -12.26 -20.24 23.83
CA VAL A 568 -11.71 -21.56 23.46
C VAL A 568 -11.25 -22.32 24.70
N GLU A 569 -10.54 -21.67 25.63
CA GLU A 569 -10.02 -22.33 26.83
C GLU A 569 -11.14 -22.66 27.85
N VAL A 570 -12.17 -21.82 27.98
CA VAL A 570 -13.36 -22.09 28.79
C VAL A 570 -14.13 -23.28 28.22
N ASN A 571 -14.30 -23.36 26.90
CA ASN A 571 -14.92 -24.53 26.26
C ASN A 571 -14.10 -25.79 26.51
N ARG A 572 -12.76 -25.71 26.41
CA ARG A 572 -11.87 -26.82 26.73
C ARG A 572 -12.00 -27.27 28.18
N MET A 573 -12.05 -26.34 29.13
CA MET A 573 -12.25 -26.65 30.56
C MET A 573 -13.64 -27.24 30.84
N GLN A 574 -14.69 -26.80 30.14
CA GLN A 574 -16.02 -27.38 30.26
C GLN A 574 -16.07 -28.83 29.74
N VAL A 575 -15.36 -29.12 28.66
CA VAL A 575 -15.20 -30.49 28.14
C VAL A 575 -14.44 -31.37 29.14
N ILE A 576 -13.33 -30.88 29.69
CA ILE A 576 -12.56 -31.60 30.72
C ILE A 576 -13.42 -31.84 31.97
N ARG A 577 -14.17 -30.83 32.42
CA ARG A 577 -15.06 -30.94 33.58
C ARG A 577 -16.15 -31.99 33.36
N ARG A 578 -16.80 -32.01 32.18
CA ARG A 578 -17.79 -33.06 31.84
C ARG A 578 -17.15 -34.45 31.82
N GLY A 579 -15.94 -34.56 31.26
CA GLY A 579 -15.18 -35.83 31.29
C GLY A 579 -14.85 -36.29 32.71
N LEU A 580 -14.51 -35.36 33.60
CA LEU A 580 -14.26 -35.66 35.02
C LEU A 580 -15.53 -36.04 35.79
N GLU A 581 -16.65 -35.36 35.53
CA GLU A 581 -17.98 -35.69 36.08
C GLU A 581 -18.41 -37.10 35.63
N ASP A 582 -18.20 -37.46 34.36
CA ASP A 582 -18.46 -38.81 33.83
C ASP A 582 -17.58 -39.90 34.46
N THR A 583 -16.29 -39.62 34.69
CA THR A 583 -15.41 -40.55 35.43
C THR A 583 -15.82 -40.70 36.89
N HIS A 584 -16.24 -39.62 37.54
CA HIS A 584 -16.70 -39.65 38.92
C HIS A 584 -18.05 -40.39 39.06
N GLU A 585 -18.95 -40.28 38.07
CA GLU A 585 -20.19 -41.08 38.02
C GLU A 585 -19.92 -42.58 37.80
N ARG A 586 -18.88 -42.93 37.01
CA ARG A 586 -18.45 -44.33 36.82
C ARG A 586 -17.87 -44.92 38.10
N GLU A 587 -17.06 -44.17 38.84
CA GLU A 587 -16.51 -44.61 40.13
C GLU A 587 -17.59 -44.73 41.23
N ARG A 588 -18.70 -43.98 41.13
CA ARG A 588 -19.85 -44.08 42.05
C ARG A 588 -20.83 -45.21 41.74
N ARG A 589 -20.63 -45.98 40.66
CA ARG A 589 -21.40 -47.21 40.40
C ARG A 589 -20.62 -48.43 40.89
N PRO A 590 -20.75 -48.85 42.17
CA PRO A 590 -20.24 -50.15 42.57
C PRO A 590 -21.01 -51.26 41.85
N GLU A 591 -20.24 -52.24 41.37
CA GLU A 591 -20.61 -53.44 40.64
C GLU A 591 -21.95 -54.05 41.10
N ARG A 592 -22.98 -53.96 40.24
CA ARG A 592 -24.19 -54.82 40.31
C ARG A 592 -24.20 -55.86 39.19
N ALA A 593 -23.04 -56.37 38.80
CA ALA A 593 -22.90 -57.32 37.70
C ALA A 593 -22.20 -58.64 38.08
N ALA A 594 -22.09 -58.97 39.38
CA ALA A 594 -21.43 -60.19 39.84
C ALA A 594 -22.30 -61.08 40.77
N ALA A 595 -23.63 -61.02 40.67
CA ALA A 595 -24.52 -61.87 41.48
C ALA A 595 -25.72 -62.43 40.69
N GLY A 596 -25.50 -62.92 39.46
CA GLY A 596 -26.55 -63.49 38.61
C GLY A 596 -26.24 -64.86 37.98
N HIS A 597 -25.09 -65.46 38.26
CA HIS A 597 -24.69 -66.74 37.66
C HIS A 597 -24.14 -67.70 38.71
N PHE A 598 -24.98 -68.12 39.67
CA PHE A 598 -24.78 -69.34 40.46
C PHE A 598 -26.09 -69.73 41.15
N GLU A 599 -27.10 -70.16 40.38
CA GLU A 599 -28.21 -70.95 40.94
C GLU A 599 -29.00 -71.64 39.81
N GLU A 600 -28.35 -72.61 39.15
CA GLU A 600 -29.06 -73.66 38.40
C GLU A 600 -28.12 -74.87 38.27
N GLN A 601 -27.92 -75.60 39.38
CA GLN A 601 -27.54 -77.03 39.45
C GLN A 601 -27.31 -77.44 40.91
N ARG A 602 -28.39 -77.76 41.63
CA ARG A 602 -28.54 -78.98 42.46
C ARG A 602 -29.88 -79.00 43.18
#